data_AF-A0A815VK33-F1
#
_entry.id   AF-A0A815VK33-F1
#
_cell.length_a   1.000
_cell.length_b   1.000
_cell.length_c   1.000
_cell.angle_alpha   90.00
_cell.angle_beta   90.00
_cell.angle_gamma   90.00
#
_symmetry.space_group_name_H-M   'P 1'
#
loop_
_entity.id
_entity.type
_entity.pdbx_description
1 polymer ?
#
loop_
_entity_poly.entity_id
_entity_poly.type
_entity_poly.pdbx_seq_one_letter_code
_entity_poly.pdbx_strand_id
1 'polypeptide(L)'
;MCHHSELSRIKVDPNTQYFIDEYGRVRTFHGVNVVYKLPPFLPNLTHFDPQNSLTNDDLNNLHQWGFNVIRFYTSWMGVNPTSDN
;
A
#
# COMPACT_ATOMS: atom_id res chain seq x y z
N MET A 1 13.14 20.19 -13.41
CA MET A 1 13.84 19.50 -12.31
C MET A 1 12.77 18.80 -11.49
N CYS A 2 12.62 17.48 -11.63
CA CYS A 2 11.64 16.72 -10.86
C CYS A 2 12.20 16.49 -9.47
N HIS A 3 11.61 17.10 -8.45
CA HIS A 3 11.90 16.73 -7.06
C HIS A 3 11.41 15.29 -6.85
N HIS A 4 12.34 14.35 -6.81
CA HIS A 4 12.07 13.02 -6.28
C HIS A 4 11.86 13.22 -4.77
N SER A 5 10.60 13.24 -4.34
CA SER A 5 10.26 13.28 -2.92
C SER A 5 10.63 11.93 -2.32
N GLU A 6 11.81 11.83 -1.71
CA GLU A 6 12.18 10.70 -0.87
C GLU A 6 11.06 10.44 0.14
N LEU A 7 10.63 9.18 0.26
CA LEU A 7 9.58 8.81 1.22
C LEU A 7 10.14 8.99 2.63
N SER A 8 9.48 9.84 3.43
CA SER A 8 9.91 10.12 4.80
C SER A 8 9.93 8.84 5.62
N ARG A 9 11.05 8.53 6.27
CA ARG A 9 11.17 7.34 7.13
C ARG A 9 10.21 7.45 8.32
N ILE A 10 9.36 6.44 8.49
CA ILE A 10 8.40 6.35 9.59
C ILE A 10 8.96 5.41 10.68
N LYS A 11 8.84 5.82 11.94
CA LYS A 11 9.17 4.99 13.12
C LYS A 11 8.01 5.00 14.09
N VAL A 12 7.90 3.97 14.92
CA VAL A 12 6.97 3.96 16.06
C VAL A 12 7.73 4.43 17.29
N ASP A 13 7.24 5.45 17.97
CA ASP A 13 7.78 5.87 19.27
C ASP A 13 7.30 4.89 20.36
N PRO A 14 8.20 4.19 21.08
CA PRO A 14 7.82 3.21 22.09
C PRO A 14 7.10 3.82 23.30
N ASN A 15 7.26 5.11 23.58
CA ASN A 15 6.63 5.77 24.72
C ASN A 15 5.20 6.22 24.41
N THR A 16 5.00 6.85 23.24
CA THR A 16 3.70 7.42 22.83
C THR A 16 2.91 6.51 21.90
N GLN A 17 3.54 5.47 21.34
CA GLN A 17 2.97 4.53 20.36
C GLN A 17 2.53 5.21 19.04
N TYR A 18 3.01 6.43 18.78
CA TYR A 18 2.71 7.15 17.55
C TYR A 18 3.68 6.83 16.42
N PHE A 19 3.18 6.94 15.18
CA PHE A 19 4.02 6.95 13.99
C PHE A 19 4.62 8.34 13.81
N ILE A 20 5.95 8.43 13.85
CA ILE A 20 6.71 9.66 13.77
C ILE A 20 7.53 9.66 12.47
N ASP A 21 7.46 10.74 11.71
CA ASP A 21 8.31 10.93 10.53
C ASP A 21 9.69 11.53 10.88
N GLU A 22 10.56 11.65 9.88
CA GLU A 22 11.91 12.19 10.05
C GLU A 22 11.97 13.64 10.53
N TYR A 23 10.86 14.39 10.44
CA TYR A 23 10.74 15.77 10.91
C TYR A 23 10.10 15.87 12.30
N GLY A 24 9.84 14.75 12.97
CA GLY A 24 9.24 14.70 14.31
C GLY A 24 7.72 14.91 14.31
N ARG A 25 7.04 14.81 13.16
CA ARG A 25 5.58 14.97 13.07
C ARG A 25 4.90 13.63 13.28
N VAL A 26 3.76 13.65 13.97
CA VAL A 26 2.85 12.50 14.04
C VAL A 26 2.18 12.30 12.68
N ARG A 27 2.21 11.08 12.16
CA ARG A 27 1.58 10.68 10.90
C ARG A 27 0.37 9.80 11.16
N THR A 28 -0.78 10.23 10.67
CA THR A 28 -2.01 9.42 10.67
C THR A 28 -2.19 8.77 9.32
N PHE A 29 -2.37 7.45 9.30
CA PHE A 29 -2.60 6.68 8.09
C PHE A 29 -4.09 6.41 7.90
N HIS A 30 -4.64 6.83 6.76
CA HIS A 30 -6.01 6.56 6.36
C HIS A 30 -6.01 6.06 4.92
N GLY A 31 -6.63 4.92 4.69
CA GLY A 31 -6.46 4.20 3.45
C GLY A 31 -7.38 3.01 3.31
N VAL A 32 -7.14 2.23 2.26
CA VAL A 32 -7.95 1.08 1.86
C VAL A 32 -7.13 -0.21 1.86
N ASN A 33 -7.83 -1.34 1.88
CA ASN A 33 -7.21 -2.65 1.66
C ASN A 33 -7.29 -2.99 0.18
N VAL A 34 -6.19 -3.48 -0.39
CA VAL A 34 -6.18 -4.06 -1.74
C VAL A 34 -5.89 -5.53 -1.60
N VAL A 35 -6.89 -6.36 -1.89
CA VAL A 35 -6.87 -7.79 -1.60
C VAL A 35 -7.49 -8.57 -2.74
N TYR A 36 -6.68 -9.44 -3.35
CA TYR A 36 -7.17 -10.43 -4.30
C TYR A 36 -6.80 -11.84 -3.81
N LYS A 37 -7.81 -12.65 -3.48
CA LYS A 37 -7.62 -13.94 -2.78
C LYS A 37 -7.61 -15.16 -3.70
N LEU A 38 -7.89 -14.99 -4.97
CA LEU A 38 -7.88 -16.08 -5.96
C LEU A 38 -6.55 -16.08 -6.72
N PRO A 39 -6.03 -17.25 -7.14
CA PRO A 39 -4.86 -17.32 -8.02
C PRO A 39 -5.03 -16.41 -9.26
N PRO A 40 -4.02 -15.60 -9.65
CA PRO A 40 -2.63 -15.58 -9.19
C PRO A 40 -2.35 -14.71 -7.93
N PHE A 41 -3.37 -14.37 -7.14
CA PHE A 41 -3.29 -13.56 -5.92
C PHE A 41 -2.85 -12.10 -6.14
N LEU A 42 -2.99 -11.61 -7.37
CA LEU A 42 -2.69 -10.24 -7.76
C LEU A 42 -3.96 -9.56 -8.30
N PRO A 43 -4.18 -8.27 -7.97
CA PRO A 43 -5.25 -7.49 -8.61
C PRO A 43 -4.94 -7.24 -10.09
N ASN A 44 -5.93 -6.75 -10.83
CA ASN A 44 -5.71 -6.31 -12.20
C ASN A 44 -4.86 -5.03 -12.22
N LEU A 45 -3.70 -5.08 -12.88
CA LEU A 45 -2.75 -3.97 -12.95
C LEU A 45 -2.81 -3.19 -14.28
N THR A 46 -3.59 -3.66 -15.26
CA THR A 46 -3.58 -3.11 -16.63
C THR A 46 -4.88 -2.43 -17.03
N HIS A 47 -6.02 -2.88 -16.50
CA HIS A 47 -7.34 -2.31 -16.79
C HIS A 47 -8.03 -1.88 -15.51
N PHE A 48 -8.60 -0.67 -15.54
CA PHE A 48 -9.39 -0.15 -14.44
C PHE A 48 -10.67 -0.97 -14.27
N ASP A 49 -10.87 -1.47 -13.07
CA ASP A 49 -12.04 -2.17 -12.57
C ASP A 49 -12.27 -1.73 -11.12
N PRO A 50 -13.42 -1.13 -10.80
CA PRO A 50 -13.65 -0.51 -9.49
C PRO A 50 -13.61 -1.49 -8.32
N GLN A 51 -13.58 -2.80 -8.57
CA GLN A 51 -13.57 -3.83 -7.54
C GLN A 51 -12.25 -4.60 -7.47
N ASN A 52 -11.60 -4.87 -8.60
CA ASN A 52 -10.49 -5.82 -8.67
C ASN A 52 -9.18 -5.22 -9.21
N SER A 53 -9.13 -3.93 -9.56
CA SER A 53 -7.91 -3.32 -10.09
C SER A 53 -7.08 -2.56 -9.05
N LEU A 54 -5.79 -2.42 -9.36
CA LEU A 54 -4.87 -1.49 -8.75
C LEU A 54 -3.99 -0.88 -9.86
N THR A 55 -4.59 0.01 -10.64
CA THR A 55 -3.98 0.72 -11.77
C THR A 55 -3.54 2.14 -11.38
N ASN A 56 -2.91 2.85 -12.31
CA ASN A 56 -2.61 4.27 -12.12
C ASN A 56 -3.87 5.12 -11.88
N ASP A 57 -5.00 4.75 -12.48
CA ASP A 57 -6.26 5.47 -12.28
C ASP A 57 -6.77 5.29 -10.85
N ASP A 58 -6.68 4.08 -10.29
CA ASP A 58 -7.00 3.80 -8.89
C ASP A 58 -6.10 4.62 -7.95
N LEU A 59 -4.79 4.62 -8.20
CA LEU A 59 -3.83 5.38 -7.39
C LEU A 59 -4.07 6.89 -7.45
N ASN A 60 -4.37 7.42 -8.64
CA ASN A 60 -4.70 8.82 -8.84
C ASN A 60 -5.98 9.20 -8.08
N ASN A 61 -7.01 8.36 -8.15
CA ASN A 61 -8.26 8.57 -7.43
C ASN A 61 -8.03 8.55 -5.91
N LEU A 62 -7.32 7.54 -5.38
CA LEU A 62 -7.01 7.44 -3.95
C LEU A 62 -6.24 8.67 -3.45
N HIS A 63 -5.25 9.13 -4.22
CA HIS A 63 -4.49 10.34 -3.90
C HIS A 63 -5.37 11.60 -3.93
N GLN A 64 -6.21 11.76 -4.95
CA GLN A 64 -7.14 12.89 -5.05
C GLN A 64 -8.18 12.91 -3.91
N TRP A 65 -8.58 11.74 -3.43
CA TRP A 65 -9.50 11.62 -2.29
C TRP A 65 -8.80 11.79 -0.93
N GLY A 66 -7.48 11.95 -0.90
CA GLY A 66 -6.71 12.22 0.31
C GLY A 66 -6.31 10.98 1.10
N PHE A 67 -6.41 9.77 0.52
CA PHE A 67 -5.84 8.57 1.13
C PHE A 67 -4.31 8.57 1.00
N ASN A 68 -3.65 8.05 2.02
CA ASN A 68 -2.18 8.09 2.11
C ASN A 68 -1.53 6.73 2.40
N VAL A 69 -2.32 5.66 2.49
CA VAL A 69 -1.83 4.30 2.69
C VAL A 69 -2.67 3.29 1.93
N ILE A 70 -2.03 2.21 1.50
CA ILE A 70 -2.70 1.02 0.98
C ILE A 70 -2.20 -0.16 1.79
N ARG A 71 -3.11 -0.94 2.37
CA ARG A 71 -2.78 -2.25 2.95
C ARG A 71 -2.87 -3.29 1.85
N PHE A 72 -1.73 -3.60 1.24
CA PHE A 72 -1.62 -4.56 0.17
C PHE A 72 -1.51 -5.99 0.71
N TYR A 73 -2.43 -6.86 0.30
CA TYR A 73 -2.37 -8.28 0.64
C TYR A 73 -1.44 -9.04 -0.30
N THR A 74 -0.66 -9.94 0.26
CA THR A 74 0.09 -10.95 -0.48
C THR A 74 -0.22 -12.32 0.10
N SER A 75 -0.34 -13.32 -0.77
CA SER A 75 -0.62 -14.72 -0.40
C SER A 75 0.68 -15.51 -0.34
N TRP A 76 0.88 -16.29 0.73
CA TRP A 76 2.00 -17.23 0.81
C TRP A 76 2.00 -18.21 -0.38
N MET A 77 0.83 -18.70 -0.80
CA MET A 77 0.69 -19.60 -1.95
C MET A 77 1.07 -18.93 -3.28
N GLY A 78 1.01 -17.60 -3.35
CA GLY A 78 1.48 -16.85 -4.53
C GLY A 78 2.99 -16.64 -4.53
N VAL A 79 3.59 -16.44 -3.35
CA VAL A 79 5.04 -16.23 -3.18
C VAL A 79 5.80 -17.55 -3.23
N ASN A 80 5.25 -18.61 -2.62
CA ASN A 80 5.79 -19.95 -2.61
C ASN A 80 4.75 -20.97 -3.13
N PRO A 81 4.59 -21.10 -4.46
CA PRO A 81 3.56 -21.94 -5.06
C PRO A 81 3.84 -23.45 -4.92
N THR A 82 5.09 -23.82 -4.68
CA THR A 82 5.52 -25.20 -4.48
C THR A 82 5.97 -25.39 -3.05
N SER A 83 5.48 -26.43 -2.37
CA SER A 83 6.01 -26.82 -1.07
C SER A 83 7.40 -27.44 -1.27
N ASP A 84 8.43 -26.82 -0.68
CA ASP A 84 9.76 -27.42 -0.57
C ASP A 84 9.65 -28.68 0.31
N ASN A 85 9.76 -29.85 -0.32
CA ASN A 85 9.83 -31.17 0.34
C ASN A 85 11.29 -31.60 0.47
#